data_AF-A0A7Y4RCI2-F1
#
_entry.id   AF-A0A7Y4RCI2-F1
#
_cell.length_a   1.000
_cell.length_b   1.000
_cell.length_c   1.000
_cell.angle_alpha   90.00
_cell.angle_beta   90.00
_cell.angle_gamma   90.00
#
_symmetry.space_group_name_H-M   'P 1'
#
loop_
_entity.id
_entity.type
_entity.pdbx_description
1 polymer ?
#
loop_
_entity_poly.entity_id
_entity_poly.type
_entity_poly.pdbx_seq_one_letter_code
_entity_poly.pdbx_strand_id
1 'polypeptide(L)'
;MRITKYLRADQEAITRFLAVLGSGSVMLSTSKRARPIFFITAHSFIKEFIEEGFFRKEELLIKALDEGGFPADGGPIAAIRNDQQKSHDSAEIILKAANHWQSGDEVARSDVGWATSEYTSTVRQHLERLKNLIYPLLEQTISVEEEHKVSEEMNNIVFEGSLKEGTEKYIKLIEKLEEELGDWK
;
A
#
# COMPACT_ATOMS: atom_id res chain seq x y z
N MET A 1 -11.03 -4.17 18.52
CA MET A 1 -10.19 -5.32 18.09
C MET A 1 -8.68 -5.13 18.37
N ARG A 2 -7.94 -6.22 18.61
CA ARG A 2 -6.47 -6.38 18.66
C ARG A 2 -5.84 -6.34 17.26
N ILE A 3 -6.49 -6.96 16.27
CA ILE A 3 -6.06 -6.96 14.86
C ILE A 3 -5.78 -5.53 14.36
N THR A 4 -6.68 -4.58 14.63
CA THR A 4 -6.48 -3.17 14.21
C THR A 4 -5.29 -2.50 14.87
N LYS A 5 -4.84 -2.97 16.04
CA LYS A 5 -3.62 -2.45 16.68
C LYS A 5 -2.36 -2.90 15.93
N TYR A 6 -2.34 -4.13 15.42
CA TYR A 6 -1.20 -4.70 14.69
C TYR A 6 -1.04 -4.16 13.26
N LEU A 7 -2.13 -3.64 12.67
CA LEU A 7 -2.09 -3.02 11.34
C LEU A 7 -1.91 -1.49 11.39
N ARG A 8 -2.15 -0.85 12.53
CA ARG A 8 -2.17 0.63 12.63
C ARG A 8 -0.88 1.28 12.14
N ALA A 9 0.27 0.80 12.61
CA ALA A 9 1.56 1.38 12.23
C ALA A 9 1.81 1.27 10.72
N ASP A 10 1.43 0.14 10.12
CA ASP A 10 1.53 -0.06 8.67
C ASP A 10 0.59 0.89 7.92
N GLN A 11 -0.66 1.03 8.37
CA GLN A 11 -1.63 1.94 7.76
C GLN A 11 -1.20 3.42 7.88
N GLU A 12 -0.60 3.82 8.99
CA GLU A 12 -0.03 5.17 9.17
C GLU A 12 1.14 5.42 8.22
N ALA A 13 2.06 4.46 8.08
CA ALA A 13 3.17 4.54 7.14
C ALA A 13 2.68 4.61 5.67
N ILE A 14 1.71 3.76 5.30
CA ILE A 14 1.09 3.79 3.97
C ILE A 14 0.41 5.14 3.75
N THR A 15 -0.34 5.66 4.73
CA THR A 15 -1.02 6.96 4.60
C THR A 15 -0.03 8.10 4.36
N ARG A 16 1.09 8.13 5.11
CA ARG A 16 2.18 9.10 4.89
C ARG A 16 2.77 8.95 3.49
N PHE A 17 3.11 7.72 3.08
CA PHE A 17 3.61 7.44 1.74
C PHE A 17 2.67 7.91 0.62
N LEU A 18 1.36 7.63 0.73
CA LEU A 18 0.36 8.06 -0.25
C LEU A 18 0.22 9.59 -0.34
N ALA A 19 0.45 10.30 0.76
CA ALA A 19 0.48 11.76 0.74
C ALA A 19 1.67 12.27 -0.09
N VAL A 20 2.86 11.72 0.14
CA VAL A 20 4.09 12.09 -0.58
C VAL A 20 4.00 11.73 -2.06
N LEU A 21 3.62 10.49 -2.37
CA LEU A 21 3.45 10.01 -3.74
C LEU A 21 2.38 10.82 -4.50
N GLY A 22 1.24 11.11 -3.85
CA GLY A 22 0.18 11.92 -4.42
C GLY A 22 0.61 13.36 -4.70
N SER A 23 1.36 13.99 -3.78
CA SER A 23 1.94 15.32 -4.02
C SER A 23 2.96 15.31 -5.16
N GLY A 24 3.78 14.25 -5.27
CA GLY A 24 4.67 14.04 -6.41
C GLY A 24 3.93 14.00 -7.75
N SER A 25 2.80 13.29 -7.80
CA SER A 25 1.92 13.24 -8.98
C SER A 25 1.36 14.62 -9.37
N VAL A 26 0.94 15.44 -8.40
CA VAL A 26 0.42 16.78 -8.66
C VAL A 26 1.51 17.70 -9.21
N MET A 27 2.68 17.70 -8.57
CA MET A 27 3.84 18.51 -8.97
C MET A 27 4.45 18.08 -10.30
N LEU A 28 4.20 16.84 -10.74
CA LEU A 28 4.71 16.31 -12.00
C LEU A 28 4.29 17.13 -13.21
N SER A 29 3.10 17.76 -13.17
CA SER A 29 2.57 18.58 -14.27
C SER A 29 3.19 19.98 -14.34
N THR A 30 3.72 20.49 -13.23
CA THR A 30 4.14 21.90 -13.10
C THR A 30 5.65 22.07 -12.89
N SER A 31 6.33 21.09 -12.28
CA SER A 31 7.74 21.18 -11.92
C SER A 31 8.65 20.55 -12.97
N LYS A 32 9.55 21.34 -13.57
CA LYS A 32 10.62 20.81 -14.44
C LYS A 32 11.69 20.03 -13.69
N ARG A 33 11.69 20.07 -12.36
CA ARG A 33 12.67 19.38 -11.50
C ARG A 33 12.26 17.95 -11.16
N ALA A 34 11.00 17.57 -11.44
CA ALA A 34 10.52 16.22 -11.20
C ALA A 34 11.41 15.20 -11.92
N ARG A 35 11.72 14.09 -11.24
CA ARG A 35 12.60 13.04 -11.75
C ARG A 35 11.92 11.67 -11.73
N PRO A 36 12.17 10.80 -12.73
CA PRO A 36 11.61 9.46 -12.76
C PRO A 36 12.07 8.59 -11.59
N ILE A 37 13.27 8.85 -11.06
CA ILE A 37 13.86 8.07 -9.96
C ILE A 37 13.02 8.10 -8.68
N PHE A 38 12.29 9.18 -8.42
CA PHE A 38 11.34 9.28 -7.32
C PHE A 38 10.27 8.17 -7.40
N PHE A 39 9.69 7.98 -8.59
CA PHE A 39 8.62 7.01 -8.81
C PHE A 39 9.14 5.56 -8.85
N ILE A 40 10.36 5.35 -9.36
CA ILE A 40 11.04 4.05 -9.28
C ILE A 40 11.31 3.68 -7.81
N THR A 41 11.78 4.64 -7.01
CA THR A 41 12.02 4.43 -5.57
C THR A 41 10.70 4.20 -4.82
N ALA A 42 9.65 4.93 -5.18
CA ALA A 42 8.31 4.72 -4.62
C ALA A 42 7.77 3.32 -4.93
N HIS A 43 7.99 2.78 -6.13
CA HIS A 43 7.61 1.41 -6.47
C HIS A 43 8.29 0.38 -5.57
N SER A 44 9.56 0.57 -5.20
CA SER A 44 10.23 -0.33 -4.24
C SER A 44 9.53 -0.37 -2.88
N PHE A 45 9.01 0.77 -2.39
CA PHE A 45 8.18 0.78 -1.17
C PHE A 45 6.87 0.02 -1.37
N ILE A 46 6.20 0.23 -2.50
CA ILE A 46 4.94 -0.46 -2.82
C ILE A 46 5.15 -1.97 -2.79
N LYS A 47 6.15 -2.47 -3.52
CA LYS A 47 6.44 -3.89 -3.62
C LYS A 47 6.81 -4.50 -2.27
N GLU A 48 7.82 -3.95 -1.60
CA GLU A 48 8.40 -4.58 -0.42
C GLU A 48 7.56 -4.36 0.86
N PHE A 49 6.98 -3.17 1.05
CA PHE A 49 6.22 -2.85 2.27
C PHE A 49 4.74 -3.18 2.14
N ILE A 50 4.12 -2.82 1.01
CA ILE A 50 2.68 -2.96 0.83
C ILE A 50 2.33 -4.36 0.35
N GLU A 51 2.90 -4.81 -0.77
CA GLU A 51 2.52 -6.11 -1.36
C GLU A 51 3.09 -7.30 -0.57
N GLU A 52 4.41 -7.33 -0.34
CA GLU A 52 5.06 -8.45 0.36
C GLU A 52 4.81 -8.43 1.89
N GLY A 53 4.35 -7.29 2.40
CA GLY A 53 4.18 -7.03 3.83
C GLY A 53 2.73 -6.86 4.26
N PHE A 54 2.16 -5.67 4.02
CA PHE A 54 0.81 -5.33 4.47
C PHE A 54 -0.25 -6.28 3.89
N PHE A 55 -0.26 -6.52 2.58
CA PHE A 55 -1.20 -7.44 1.93
C PHE A 55 -1.02 -8.88 2.40
N ARG A 56 0.19 -9.30 2.74
CA ARG A 56 0.44 -10.62 3.35
C ARG A 56 -0.22 -10.75 4.72
N LYS A 57 -0.31 -9.68 5.51
CA LYS A 57 -1.10 -9.68 6.76
C LYS A 57 -2.60 -9.71 6.47
N GLU A 58 -3.05 -9.07 5.38
CA GLU A 58 -4.45 -9.12 4.96
C GLU A 58 -4.91 -10.53 4.56
N GLU A 59 -4.01 -11.40 4.11
CA GLU A 59 -4.33 -12.82 3.89
C GLU A 59 -4.92 -13.50 5.12
N LEU A 60 -4.46 -13.11 6.31
CA LEU A 60 -4.99 -13.64 7.57
C LEU A 60 -6.41 -13.14 7.84
N LEU A 61 -6.72 -11.91 7.42
CA LEU A 61 -8.08 -11.35 7.49
C LEU A 61 -9.00 -12.06 6.51
N ILE A 62 -8.52 -12.27 5.28
CA ILE A 62 -9.27 -12.96 4.23
C ILE A 62 -9.58 -14.39 4.65
N LYS A 63 -8.60 -15.10 5.20
CA LYS A 63 -8.78 -16.45 5.74
C LYS A 63 -9.81 -16.48 6.87
N ALA A 64 -9.74 -15.53 7.80
CA ALA A 64 -10.70 -15.43 8.89
C ALA A 64 -12.14 -15.16 8.40
N LEU A 65 -12.31 -14.35 7.35
CA LEU A 65 -13.60 -14.15 6.70
C LEU A 65 -14.09 -15.40 5.97
N ASP A 66 -13.20 -16.11 5.28
CA ASP A 66 -13.54 -17.35 4.56
C ASP A 66 -14.00 -18.44 5.54
N GLU A 67 -13.23 -18.67 6.61
CA GLU A 67 -13.60 -19.58 7.71
C GLU A 67 -14.91 -19.14 8.40
N GLY A 68 -15.19 -17.84 8.41
CA GLY A 68 -16.44 -17.23 8.87
C GLY A 68 -17.63 -17.36 7.92
N GLY A 69 -17.45 -17.99 6.75
CA GLY A 69 -18.52 -18.28 5.79
C GLY A 69 -18.74 -17.21 4.71
N PHE A 70 -17.82 -16.27 4.53
CA PHE A 70 -17.88 -15.32 3.42
C PHE A 70 -17.29 -15.95 2.14
N PRO A 71 -17.98 -15.89 0.99
CA PRO A 71 -17.48 -16.49 -0.24
C PRO A 71 -16.22 -15.77 -0.76
N ALA A 72 -15.23 -16.53 -1.22
CA ALA A 72 -13.97 -16.00 -1.73
C ALA A 72 -14.15 -15.13 -2.99
N ASP A 73 -15.06 -15.54 -3.88
CA ASP A 73 -15.33 -14.95 -5.19
C ASP A 73 -16.49 -13.93 -5.17
N GLY A 74 -16.93 -13.52 -3.97
CA GLY A 74 -17.93 -12.48 -3.78
C GLY A 74 -17.70 -11.60 -2.55
N GLY A 75 -18.51 -10.54 -2.44
CA GLY A 75 -18.63 -9.77 -1.20
C GLY A 75 -17.30 -9.15 -0.71
N PRO A 76 -17.07 -9.15 0.63
CA PRO A 76 -15.92 -8.48 1.24
C PRO A 76 -14.55 -9.01 0.78
N ILE A 77 -14.41 -10.32 0.58
CA ILE A 77 -13.15 -10.94 0.16
C ILE A 77 -12.82 -10.52 -1.27
N ALA A 78 -13.76 -10.65 -2.20
CA ALA A 78 -13.56 -10.21 -3.58
C ALA A 78 -13.24 -8.71 -3.67
N ALA A 79 -13.83 -7.89 -2.80
CA ALA A 79 -13.54 -6.45 -2.75
C ALA A 79 -12.09 -6.15 -2.34
N ILE A 80 -11.57 -6.83 -1.30
CA ILE A 80 -10.15 -6.72 -0.90
C ILE A 80 -9.25 -7.14 -2.07
N ARG A 81 -9.50 -8.31 -2.67
CA ARG A 81 -8.70 -8.86 -3.77
C ARG A 81 -8.65 -7.94 -4.97
N ASN A 82 -9.80 -7.38 -5.35
CA ASN A 82 -9.90 -6.47 -6.47
C ASN A 82 -9.14 -5.16 -6.21
N ASP A 83 -9.19 -4.62 -4.99
CA ASP A 83 -8.47 -3.41 -4.64
C ASP A 83 -6.95 -3.66 -4.61
N GLN A 84 -6.51 -4.82 -4.08
CA GLN A 84 -5.12 -5.28 -4.14
C GLN A 84 -4.61 -5.44 -5.58
N GLN A 85 -5.39 -6.09 -6.46
CA GLN A 85 -5.02 -6.28 -7.87
C GLN A 85 -4.90 -4.95 -8.62
N LYS A 86 -5.88 -4.04 -8.44
CA LYS A 86 -5.83 -2.70 -9.07
C LYS A 86 -4.64 -1.88 -8.59
N SER A 87 -4.30 -1.99 -7.30
CA SER A 87 -3.10 -1.39 -6.72
C SER A 87 -1.84 -1.93 -7.40
N HIS A 88 -1.74 -3.26 -7.54
CA HIS A 88 -0.61 -3.91 -8.21
C HIS A 88 -0.47 -3.47 -9.67
N ASP A 89 -1.56 -3.53 -10.45
CA ASP A 89 -1.56 -3.15 -11.86
C ASP A 89 -1.11 -1.68 -12.05
N SER A 90 -1.60 -0.78 -11.18
CA SER A 90 -1.21 0.63 -11.21
C SER A 90 0.28 0.81 -10.85
N ALA A 91 0.78 0.06 -9.88
CA ALA A 91 2.20 0.11 -9.47
C ALA A 91 3.13 -0.31 -10.61
N GLU A 92 2.80 -1.40 -11.32
CA GLU A 92 3.59 -1.86 -12.47
C GLU A 92 3.59 -0.84 -13.61
N ILE A 93 2.46 -0.16 -13.84
CA ILE A 93 2.39 0.93 -14.83
C ILE A 93 3.28 2.10 -14.39
N ILE A 94 3.27 2.50 -13.10
CA ILE A 94 4.16 3.55 -12.57
C ILE A 94 5.62 3.20 -12.86
N LEU A 95 6.06 1.98 -12.52
CA LEU A 95 7.45 1.55 -12.71
C LEU A 95 7.83 1.58 -14.20
N LYS A 96 7.00 0.98 -15.05
CA LYS A 96 7.24 0.93 -16.49
C LYS A 96 7.34 2.33 -17.10
N ALA A 97 6.38 3.20 -16.80
CA ALA A 97 6.35 4.56 -17.31
C ALA A 97 7.52 5.40 -16.78
N ALA A 98 7.90 5.22 -15.52
CA ALA A 98 9.06 5.92 -14.94
C ALA A 98 10.37 5.48 -15.60
N ASN A 99 10.54 4.19 -15.91
CA ASN A 99 11.71 3.70 -16.65
C ASN A 99 11.78 4.22 -18.09
N HIS A 100 10.64 4.29 -18.79
CA HIS A 100 10.58 4.90 -20.12
C HIS A 100 10.91 6.40 -20.07
N TRP A 101 10.36 7.12 -19.10
CA TRP A 101 10.69 8.53 -18.88
C TRP A 101 12.18 8.71 -18.58
N GLN A 102 12.78 7.86 -17.75
CA GLN A 102 14.22 7.85 -17.49
C GLN A 102 15.05 7.63 -18.76
N SER A 103 14.51 6.89 -19.73
CA SER A 103 15.15 6.61 -21.02
C SER A 103 14.94 7.72 -22.06
N GLY A 104 14.24 8.81 -21.71
CA GLY A 104 14.04 9.99 -22.56
C GLY A 104 12.67 10.07 -23.26
N ASP A 105 11.73 9.18 -22.95
CA ASP A 105 10.35 9.29 -23.44
C ASP A 105 9.54 10.28 -22.59
N GLU A 106 9.41 11.51 -23.08
CA GLU A 106 8.67 12.57 -22.38
C GLU A 106 7.15 12.31 -22.34
N VAL A 107 6.59 11.45 -23.20
CA VAL A 107 5.17 11.08 -23.13
C VAL A 107 4.91 10.17 -21.93
N ALA A 108 5.87 9.30 -21.59
CA ALA A 108 5.77 8.42 -20.43
C ALA A 108 5.65 9.18 -19.10
N ARG A 109 6.06 10.46 -19.06
CA ARG A 109 5.86 11.32 -17.89
C ARG A 109 4.38 11.52 -17.55
N SER A 110 3.49 11.70 -18.53
CA SER A 110 2.06 11.84 -18.22
C SER A 110 1.45 10.53 -17.71
N ASP A 111 1.94 9.40 -18.23
CA ASP A 111 1.47 8.07 -17.82
C ASP A 111 1.84 7.78 -16.36
N VAL A 112 3.04 8.20 -15.91
CA VAL A 112 3.41 8.16 -14.49
C VAL A 112 2.41 8.91 -13.63
N GLY A 113 2.02 10.13 -14.02
CA GLY A 113 1.07 10.95 -13.26
C GLY A 113 -0.32 10.31 -13.17
N TRP A 114 -0.84 9.80 -14.30
CA TRP A 114 -2.13 9.12 -14.32
C TRP A 114 -2.11 7.86 -13.44
N ALA A 115 -1.14 6.97 -13.64
CA ALA A 115 -1.04 5.72 -12.88
C ALA A 115 -0.81 5.97 -11.38
N THR A 116 -0.05 7.01 -11.03
CA THR A 116 0.14 7.41 -9.62
C THR A 116 -1.17 7.90 -8.98
N SER A 117 -1.99 8.64 -9.73
CA SER A 117 -3.32 9.06 -9.26
C SER A 117 -4.23 7.85 -9.02
N GLU A 118 -4.29 6.91 -9.97
CA GLU A 118 -5.09 5.69 -9.84
C GLU A 118 -4.63 4.83 -8.65
N TYR A 119 -3.31 4.64 -8.50
CA TYR A 119 -2.71 3.92 -7.38
C TYR A 119 -3.12 4.56 -6.05
N THR A 120 -2.87 5.86 -5.88
CA THR A 120 -3.13 6.54 -4.60
C THR A 120 -4.62 6.60 -4.25
N SER A 121 -5.50 6.72 -5.24
CA SER A 121 -6.95 6.63 -5.05
C SER A 121 -7.38 5.23 -4.60
N THR A 122 -6.91 4.19 -5.30
CA THR A 122 -7.22 2.79 -5.00
C THR A 122 -6.81 2.41 -3.59
N VAL A 123 -5.57 2.71 -3.18
CA VAL A 123 -5.10 2.32 -1.85
C VAL A 123 -5.80 3.12 -0.73
N ARG A 124 -6.15 4.40 -0.94
CA ARG A 124 -6.96 5.15 0.04
C ARG A 124 -8.35 4.52 0.22
N GLN A 125 -9.01 4.14 -0.88
CA GLN A 125 -10.30 3.46 -0.84
C GLN A 125 -10.20 2.11 -0.15
N HIS A 126 -9.12 1.36 -0.41
CA HIS A 126 -8.83 0.09 0.24
C HIS A 126 -8.71 0.24 1.76
N LEU A 127 -7.91 1.21 2.24
CA LEU A 127 -7.76 1.48 3.68
C LEU A 127 -9.08 1.87 4.36
N GLU A 128 -9.91 2.69 3.70
CA GLU A 128 -11.23 3.04 4.21
C GLU A 128 -12.19 1.83 4.20
N ARG A 129 -12.10 0.95 3.20
CA ARG A 129 -12.88 -0.30 3.18
C ARG A 129 -12.48 -1.20 4.33
N LEU A 130 -11.19 -1.36 4.60
CA LEU A 130 -10.71 -2.14 5.74
C LEU A 130 -11.33 -1.61 7.04
N LYS A 131 -11.24 -0.30 7.24
CA LYS A 131 -11.71 0.38 8.45
C LYS A 131 -13.22 0.29 8.64
N ASN A 132 -13.98 0.59 7.59
CA ASN A 132 -15.43 0.83 7.71
C ASN A 132 -16.27 -0.42 7.40
N LEU A 133 -15.69 -1.44 6.76
CA LEU A 133 -16.40 -2.66 6.38
C LEU A 133 -15.72 -3.92 6.92
N ILE A 134 -14.44 -4.12 6.64
CA ILE A 134 -13.77 -5.41 6.93
C ILE A 134 -13.58 -5.61 8.43
N TYR A 135 -13.08 -4.60 9.16
CA TYR A 135 -12.86 -4.73 10.61
C TYR A 135 -14.17 -4.93 11.38
N PRO A 136 -15.27 -4.18 11.11
CA PRO A 136 -16.57 -4.48 11.73
C PRO A 136 -17.11 -5.88 11.42
N LEU A 137 -16.92 -6.38 10.20
CA LEU A 137 -17.34 -7.74 9.83
C LEU A 137 -16.54 -8.79 10.60
N LEU A 138 -15.23 -8.63 10.70
CA LEU A 138 -14.39 -9.53 11.50
C LEU A 138 -14.82 -9.54 12.96
N GLU A 139 -15.05 -8.37 13.58
CA GLU A 139 -15.52 -8.27 14.97
C GLU A 139 -16.86 -9.01 15.20
N GLN A 140 -17.71 -9.14 14.18
CA GLN A 140 -18.98 -9.88 14.26
C GLN A 140 -18.84 -11.37 13.95
N THR A 141 -17.76 -11.76 13.27
CA THR A 141 -17.61 -13.10 12.68
C THR A 141 -16.74 -14.00 13.54
N ILE A 142 -15.65 -13.47 14.09
CA ILE A 142 -14.64 -14.27 14.81
C ILE A 142 -14.80 -14.14 16.32
N SER A 143 -14.52 -15.23 17.03
CA SER A 143 -14.39 -15.26 18.49
C SER A 143 -13.13 -14.52 18.98
N VAL A 144 -13.09 -14.24 20.28
CA VAL A 144 -11.93 -13.59 20.92
C VAL A 144 -10.67 -14.46 20.83
N GLU A 145 -10.84 -15.78 20.87
CA GLU A 145 -9.78 -16.77 20.72
C GLU A 145 -9.22 -16.78 19.29
N GLU A 146 -10.07 -16.75 18.27
CA GLU A 146 -9.67 -16.63 16.87
C GLU A 146 -8.98 -15.29 16.59
N GLU A 147 -9.52 -14.20 17.12
CA GLU A 147 -8.91 -12.86 17.04
C GLU A 147 -7.50 -12.85 17.64
N HIS A 148 -7.30 -13.52 18.79
CA HIS A 148 -5.97 -13.67 19.40
C HIS A 148 -5.01 -14.41 18.48
N LYS A 149 -5.45 -15.55 17.93
CA LYS A 149 -4.62 -16.37 17.03
C LYS A 149 -4.21 -15.59 15.77
N VAL A 150 -5.16 -14.93 15.10
CA VAL A 150 -4.88 -14.08 13.93
C VAL A 150 -3.89 -12.97 14.29
N SER A 151 -4.06 -12.33 15.45
CA SER A 151 -3.16 -11.28 15.91
C SER A 151 -1.73 -11.78 16.18
N GLU A 152 -1.57 -12.99 16.74
CA GLU A 152 -0.26 -13.61 16.94
C GLU A 152 0.40 -13.98 15.60
N GLU A 153 -0.36 -14.55 14.67
CA GLU A 153 0.11 -14.85 13.32
C GLU A 153 0.56 -13.57 12.59
N MET A 154 -0.17 -12.46 12.71
CA MET A 154 0.23 -11.15 12.17
C MET A 154 1.56 -10.66 12.74
N ASN A 155 1.79 -10.85 14.04
CA ASN A 155 3.03 -10.46 14.69
C ASN A 155 4.22 -11.32 14.22
N ASN A 156 3.95 -12.56 13.82
CA ASN A 156 4.95 -13.49 13.29
C ASN A 156 5.22 -13.31 11.79
N ILE A 157 4.40 -12.54 11.07
CA ILE A 157 4.75 -12.04 9.73
C ILE A 157 5.85 -11.00 9.91
N VAL A 158 7.06 -11.53 10.07
CA VAL A 158 8.30 -10.78 10.07
C VAL A 158 8.60 -10.52 8.59
N PHE A 159 8.56 -9.25 8.20
CA PHE A 159 9.09 -8.83 6.90
C PHE A 159 10.52 -9.36 6.81
N GLU A 160 11.08 -9.65 5.63
CA GLU A 160 12.53 -9.94 5.53
C GLU A 160 13.44 -8.78 6.02
N GLY A 161 12.86 -7.70 6.61
CA GLY A 161 13.55 -6.75 7.49
C GLY A 161 13.05 -6.61 8.95
N SER A 162 11.96 -7.21 9.44
CA SER A 162 11.31 -6.75 10.70
C SER A 162 11.69 -7.47 11.99
N LEU A 163 12.98 -7.69 12.23
CA LEU A 163 13.50 -7.81 13.60
C LEU A 163 14.09 -6.45 14.00
N LYS A 164 13.27 -5.59 14.63
CA LYS A 164 13.59 -4.24 15.14
C LYS A 164 14.13 -3.19 14.16
N GLU A 165 14.75 -3.56 13.03
CA GLU A 165 15.28 -2.63 12.01
C GLU A 165 14.32 -2.41 10.82
N GLY A 166 13.25 -3.22 10.70
CA GLY A 166 12.48 -3.37 9.45
C GLY A 166 11.57 -2.24 9.04
N THR A 167 10.92 -1.54 9.97
CA THR A 167 10.08 -0.38 9.63
C THR A 167 10.92 0.88 9.42
N GLU A 168 12.11 0.95 10.05
CA GLU A 168 13.00 2.11 9.98
C GLU A 168 13.53 2.32 8.54
N LYS A 169 13.84 1.23 7.82
CA LYS A 169 14.19 1.28 6.39
C LYS A 169 13.12 2.03 5.58
N TYR A 170 11.85 1.68 5.79
CA TYR A 170 10.73 2.21 5.02
C TYR A 170 10.36 3.64 5.43
N ILE A 171 10.51 3.97 6.73
CA ILE A 171 10.38 5.35 7.21
C ILE A 171 11.45 6.24 6.55
N LYS A 172 12.72 5.79 6.52
CA LYS A 172 13.81 6.51 5.83
C LYS A 172 13.56 6.65 4.33
N LEU A 173 12.94 5.64 3.71
CA LEU A 173 12.55 5.72 2.30
C LEU A 173 11.48 6.80 2.08
N ILE A 174 10.45 6.86 2.93
CA ILE A 174 9.44 7.93 2.87
C ILE A 174 10.09 9.31 3.09
N GLU A 175 10.97 9.45 4.08
CA GLU A 175 11.71 10.70 4.35
C GLU A 175 12.54 11.14 3.14
N LYS A 176 13.24 10.21 2.49
CA LYS A 176 13.99 10.49 1.27
C LYS A 176 13.07 10.99 0.14
N LEU A 177 11.88 10.39 -0.02
CA LEU A 177 10.90 10.85 -1.01
C LEU A 177 10.38 12.26 -0.65
N GLU A 178 10.15 12.56 0.63
CA GLU A 178 9.74 13.89 1.10
C GLU A 178 10.81 14.96 0.82
N GLU A 179 12.08 14.64 1.09
CA GLU A 179 13.21 15.51 0.79
C GLU A 179 13.30 15.80 -0.72
N GLU A 180 13.28 14.76 -1.56
CA GLU A 180 13.35 14.92 -3.02
C GLU A 180 12.15 15.73 -3.56
N LEU A 181 10.95 15.49 -3.03
CA LEU A 181 9.76 16.27 -3.39
C LEU A 181 9.87 17.74 -2.94
N GLY A 182 10.55 18.00 -1.82
CA GLY A 182 10.85 19.34 -1.33
C GLY A 182 11.63 20.18 -2.35
N ASP A 183 12.55 19.55 -3.07
CA ASP A 183 13.38 20.18 -4.11
C ASP A 183 12.60 20.51 -5.39
N TRP A 184 11.39 19.96 -5.56
CA TRP A 184 10.55 20.19 -6.74
C TRP A 184 9.75 21.48 -6.67
N LYS A 185 9.70 22.13 -5.50
CA LYS A 185 9.13 23.47 -5.28
C LYS A 185 10.04 24.56 -5.88
#